data_AF-A0A6H5GWX9-F1
#
_entry.id   AF-A0A6H5GWX9-F1
#
_cell.length_a   1.000
_cell.length_b   1.000
_cell.length_c   1.000
_cell.angle_alpha   90.00
_cell.angle_beta   90.00
_cell.angle_gamma   90.00
#
_symmetry.space_group_name_H-M   'P 1'
#
loop_
_entity.id
_entity.type
_entity.pdbx_description
1 polymer ?
#
loop_
_entity_poly.entity_id
_entity_poly.type
_entity_poly.pdbx_seq_one_letter_code
_entity_poly.pdbx_strand_id
1 'polypeptide(L)' 'MKFLAHFKRKFLIHLGKRKTPRTKDQPPPIEFYHLRANGGALCTRLVQIRPDATQLNSAF' A
#
# COMPACT_ATOMS: atom_id res chain seq x y z
N MET A 1 10.10 5.91 15.08
CA MET A 1 10.07 4.51 14.58
C MET A 1 9.19 3.53 15.38
N LYS A 2 8.45 3.95 16.42
CA LYS A 2 7.63 2.99 17.21
C LYS A 2 6.31 2.60 16.51
N PHE A 3 5.63 3.56 15.86
CA PHE A 3 4.29 3.36 15.32
C PHE A 3 4.17 2.20 14.31
N LEU A 4 5.01 2.19 13.27
CA LEU A 4 4.91 1.19 12.19
C LEU A 4 5.20 -0.25 12.68
N ALA A 5 6.05 -0.42 13.70
CA ALA A 5 6.44 -1.72 14.22
C ALA A 5 5.26 -2.46 14.88
N HIS A 6 4.28 -1.75 15.45
CA HIS A 6 3.10 -2.36 16.09
C HIS A 6 2.26 -3.20 15.13
N PHE A 7 2.30 -2.87 13.84
CA PHE A 7 1.50 -3.53 12.81
C PHE A 7 2.17 -4.80 12.27
N LYS A 8 3.37 -5.16 12.75
CA LYS A 8 4.06 -6.41 12.39
C LYS A 8 4.14 -6.61 10.87
N ARG A 9 4.52 -5.56 10.14
CA ARG A 9 4.61 -5.52 8.65
C ARG A 9 3.27 -5.60 7.91
N LYS A 10 2.13 -5.48 8.61
CA LYS A 10 0.77 -5.47 8.04
C LYS A 10 0.16 -4.07 8.05
N PHE A 11 0.89 -3.09 7.52
CA PHE A 11 0.42 -1.70 7.43
C PHE A 11 0.19 -1.31 5.97
N LEU A 12 -1.08 -1.14 5.58
CA LEU A 12 -1.50 -0.85 4.22
C LEU A 12 -2.19 0.52 4.18
N ILE A 13 -1.69 1.42 3.34
CA ILE A 13 -2.28 2.72 3.07
C ILE A 13 -2.91 2.67 1.68
N HIS A 14 -4.23 2.79 1.63
CA HIS A 14 -4.98 2.94 0.38
C HIS A 14 -5.08 4.44 0.03
N LEU A 15 -4.95 4.76 -1.25
CA LEU A 15 -5.12 6.13 -1.74
C LEU A 15 -6.62 6.39 -1.98
N GLY A 16 -7.12 7.54 -1.55
CA GLY A 16 -8.51 7.96 -1.75
C GLY A 16 -9.36 7.85 -0.49
N LYS A 17 -10.66 7.59 -0.68
CA LYS A 17 -11.70 7.61 0.38
C LYS A 17 -12.27 6.21 0.64
N ARG A 18 -13.08 6.08 1.69
CA ARG A 18 -13.76 4.81 2.04
C ARG A 18 -14.48 4.25 0.82
N LYS A 19 -14.18 2.99 0.48
CA LYS A 19 -14.75 2.31 -0.68
C LYS A 19 -16.26 2.15 -0.49
N THR A 20 -17.04 2.52 -1.50
CA THR A 20 -18.44 2.12 -1.59
C THR A 20 -18.51 0.61 -1.79
N PRO A 21 -19.53 -0.09 -1.27
CA PRO A 21 -19.72 -1.51 -1.54
C PRO A 21 -19.74 -1.76 -3.05
N ARG A 22 -18.96 -2.74 -3.51
CA ARG A 22 -19.00 -3.19 -4.90
C ARG A 22 -20.24 -4.04 -5.12
N THR A 23 -20.86 -3.93 -6.29
CA THR A 23 -21.86 -4.92 -6.70
C THR A 23 -21.17 -6.25 -6.97
N LYS A 24 -21.90 -7.37 -6.86
CA LYS A 24 -21.33 -8.72 -7.03
C LYS A 24 -20.67 -8.92 -8.40
N ASP A 25 -21.18 -8.24 -9.42
CA ASP A 25 -20.73 -8.38 -10.81
C ASP A 25 -19.58 -7.43 -11.19
N GLN A 26 -19.20 -6.51 -10.29
CA GLN A 26 -18.10 -5.58 -10.57
C GLN A 26 -16.74 -6.25 -10.33
N PRO A 27 -15.85 -6.26 -11.35
CA PRO A 27 -14.50 -6.77 -11.16
C PRO A 27 -13.74 -5.95 -10.11
N PRO A 28 -12.76 -6.55 -9.42
CA PRO A 28 -11.90 -5.81 -8.50
C PRO A 28 -11.13 -4.72 -9.24
N PRO A 29 -10.92 -3.55 -8.60
CA PRO A 29 -10.07 -2.52 -9.16
C PRO A 29 -8.62 -3.01 -9.23
N ILE A 30 -7.87 -2.49 -10.19
CA ILE A 30 -6.42 -2.66 -10.23
C ILE A 30 -5.83 -1.87 -9.06
N GLU A 31 -5.02 -2.55 -8.25
CA GLU A 31 -4.33 -1.93 -7.14
C GLU A 31 -2.82 -2.11 -7.31
N PHE A 32 -2.06 -1.04 -7.08
CA PHE A 32 -0.61 -1.04 -7.19
C PHE A 32 -0.02 -0.37 -5.96
N TYR A 33 1.03 -0.97 -5.38
CA TYR A 33 1.59 -0.53 -4.11
C TYR A 33 3.11 -0.51 -4.14
N HIS A 34 3.68 0.50 -3.49
CA HIS A 34 5.09 0.49 -3.09
C HIS A 34 5.26 -0.10 -1.70
N LEU A 35 6.21 -1.01 -1.56
CA LEU A 35 6.78 -1.39 -0.27
C LEU A 35 7.80 -0.34 0.14
N ARG A 36 7.63 0.26 1.32
CA ARG A 36 8.54 1.28 1.87
C ARG A 36 8.97 0.94 3.29
N ALA A 37 10.24 1.14 3.60
CA ALA A 37 10.77 1.03 4.96
C ALA A 37 11.34 2.37 5.48
N ASN A 38 11.09 2.68 6.75
CA ASN A 38 11.78 3.78 7.45
C ASN A 38 12.65 3.16 8.55
N GLY A 39 13.99 3.15 8.38
CA GLY A 39 14.91 2.64 9.41
C GLY A 39 14.96 1.11 9.57
N GLY A 40 14.50 0.35 8.57
CA GLY A 40 14.68 -1.11 8.49
C GLY A 40 13.39 -1.92 8.30
N ALA A 41 13.55 -3.24 8.12
CA ALA A 41 12.48 -4.17 7.73
C ALA A 41 11.37 -4.38 8.79
N LEU A 42 11.55 -3.87 10.02
CA LEU A 42 10.53 -3.89 11.06
C LEU A 42 9.48 -2.79 10.88
N CYS A 43 9.81 -1.75 10.13
CA CYS A 43 8.97 -0.56 9.92
C CYS A 43 8.53 -0.44 8.46
N THR A 44 8.04 -1.54 7.88
CA THR A 44 7.54 -1.57 6.50
C THR A 44 6.08 -1.15 6.41
N ARG A 45 5.72 -0.54 5.28
CA ARG A 45 4.35 -0.20 4.90
C ARG A 45 4.15 -0.41 3.40
N LEU A 46 2.93 -0.75 3.00
CA LEU A 46 2.48 -0.66 1.61
C LEU A 46 1.75 0.65 1.40
N VAL A 47 2.12 1.41 0.36
CA VAL A 47 1.46 2.65 -0.02
C VAL A 47 0.89 2.50 -1.42
N GLN A 48 -0.42 2.66 -1.57
CA GLN A 48 -1.07 2.57 -2.86
C GLN A 48 -0.63 3.72 -3.76
N ILE A 49 -0.36 3.41 -5.02
CA ILE A 49 0.07 4.34 -6.06
C ILE A 49 -0.75 4.12 -7.33
N ARG A 50 -0.65 5.07 -8.27
CA ARG A 50 -1.24 4.91 -9.59
C ARG A 50 -0.51 3.77 -10.33
N PRO A 51 -1.23 2.85 -11.00
CA PRO A 51 -0.65 1.75 -11.77
C PRO A 51 -0.01 2.28 -13.06
N ASP A 52 1.15 2.90 -12.91
CA ASP A 52 1.91 3.53 -13.97
C ASP A 52 3.37 3.05 -13.88
N ALA A 53 3.95 2.61 -15.00
CA ALA A 53 5.31 2.09 -15.06
C ALA A 53 6.35 3.13 -14.61
N THR A 54 6.09 4.43 -14.79
CA THR A 54 6.96 5.52 -14.34
C THR A 54 7.11 5.60 -12.82
N GLN A 55 6.21 4.95 -12.08
CA GLN A 55 6.28 4.92 -10.62
C GLN A 55 7.23 3.83 -10.09
N LEU A 56 7.68 2.88 -10.91
CA LEU A 56 8.58 1.81 -10.47
C LEU A 56 9.87 2.37 -9.85
N ASN A 57 10.29 1.77 -8.74
CA ASN A 57 11.49 2.16 -8.01
C ASN A 57 12.26 0.91 -7.57
N SER A 58 13.58 0.88 -7.80
CA SER A 58 14.46 -0.21 -7.41
C SER A 58 14.87 -0.19 -5.94
N ALA A 59 14.59 0.91 -5.23
CA ALA A 59 14.83 1.06 -3.81
C ALA A 59 13.63 0.62 -2.97
N PHE A 60 13.91 0.14 -1.76
CA PHE A 60 12.93 -0.32 -0.77
C PHE A 60 12.86 0.61 0.44
#